data_AF-A0A3C0XPP3-F1
#
_entry.id   AF-A0A3C0XPP3-F1
#
_cell.length_a   1.000
_cell.length_b   1.000
_cell.length_c   1.000
_cell.angle_alpha   90.00
_cell.angle_beta   90.00
_cell.angle_gamma   90.00
#
_symmetry.space_group_name_H-M   'P 1'
#
loop_
_entity.id
_entity.type
_entity.pdbx_description
1 polymer ?
#
loop_
_entity_poly.entity_id
_entity_poly.type
_entity_poly.pdbx_seq_one_letter_code
_entity_poly.pdbx_strand_id
1 'polypeptide(L)'
;MNVLNAHLVRVVFLAILLASCAPQGPGLNTASNRPGPVVGTLGAVFDMTPAYPGYPWTRDGHPVKPEELSTSAGPSHCGWQSATFLGIGWPVGTLSTSSAQARQYIRDPRAAVKASLHDRLELNAKLPSDARPTGYAYGSIQVYLSPTDQDEAVYLVGPSGAERWPRSDPMTLCE
;
A
#
# COMPACT_ATOMS: atom_id res chain seq x y z
N MET A 1 20.44 -16.21 34.19
CA MET A 1 21.79 -15.61 34.15
C MET A 1 22.46 -16.22 32.93
N ASN A 2 22.77 -15.55 31.83
CA ASN A 2 23.31 -14.20 31.63
C ASN A 2 22.74 -13.54 30.35
N VAL A 3 22.86 -12.22 30.32
CA VAL A 3 22.27 -11.23 29.42
C VAL A 3 23.24 -10.88 28.26
N LEU A 4 22.71 -10.22 27.22
CA LEU A 4 23.34 -9.32 26.23
C LEU A 4 23.70 -9.92 24.85
N ASN A 5 22.90 -9.59 23.83
CA ASN A 5 23.20 -8.40 23.01
C ASN A 5 22.01 -8.04 22.09
N ALA A 6 21.36 -6.94 22.43
CA ALA A 6 20.59 -6.15 21.48
C ALA A 6 21.56 -5.35 20.61
N HIS A 7 21.24 -5.24 19.33
CA HIS A 7 21.62 -4.22 18.33
C HIS A 7 22.06 -4.82 16.99
N LEU A 8 21.66 -4.09 15.95
CA LEU A 8 22.04 -4.18 14.53
C LEU A 8 21.17 -5.09 13.67
N VAL A 9 20.09 -4.52 13.12
CA VAL A 9 20.01 -4.36 11.66
C VAL A 9 19.34 -3.02 11.35
N ARG A 10 20.14 -1.95 11.19
CA ARG A 10 19.70 -0.75 10.47
C ARG A 10 19.97 -1.01 9.00
N VAL A 11 18.94 -1.27 8.20
CA VAL A 11 19.11 -1.33 6.74
C VAL A 11 19.07 0.10 6.20
N VAL A 12 20.26 0.67 6.00
CA VAL A 12 20.45 1.90 5.23
C VAL A 12 20.70 1.47 3.78
N PHE A 13 19.74 1.69 2.89
CA PHE A 13 19.97 1.56 1.45
C PHE A 13 20.71 2.80 0.95
N LEU A 14 22.02 2.62 0.73
CA LEU A 14 22.89 3.59 0.10
C LEU A 14 22.75 3.46 -1.43
N ALA A 15 22.08 4.43 -2.06
CA ALA A 15 22.05 4.55 -3.51
C ALA A 15 23.28 5.33 -3.99
N ILE A 16 24.12 4.69 -4.79
CA ILE A 16 25.25 5.31 -5.48
C ILE A 16 24.70 6.16 -6.63
N LEU A 17 24.84 7.49 -6.54
CA LEU A 17 24.53 8.43 -7.60
C LEU A 17 25.71 8.54 -8.57
N LEU A 18 25.52 8.12 -9.83
CA LEU A 18 26.39 8.55 -10.93
C LEU A 18 25.92 9.94 -11.38
N ALA A 19 26.73 10.96 -11.10
CA ALA A 19 26.53 12.33 -11.57
C ALA A 19 26.85 12.42 -13.07
N SER A 20 25.84 12.65 -13.90
CA SER A 20 26.02 13.23 -15.24
C SER A 20 25.76 14.73 -15.17
N CYS A 21 26.81 15.52 -15.40
CA CYS A 21 26.71 16.97 -15.56
C CYS A 21 26.03 17.31 -16.90
N ALA A 22 24.93 18.07 -16.85
CA ALA A 22 24.44 18.86 -17.97
C ALA A 22 24.17 20.31 -17.49
N PRO A 23 24.48 21.34 -18.31
CA PRO A 23 24.48 22.72 -17.87
C PRO A 23 23.06 23.31 -17.75
N GLN A 24 22.91 24.19 -16.76
CA GLN A 24 21.66 24.88 -16.40
C GLN A 24 21.41 26.06 -17.35
N GLY A 25 20.31 26.01 -18.11
CA GLY A 25 19.73 27.18 -18.78
C GLY A 25 18.75 27.91 -17.85
N PRO A 26 18.57 29.24 -17.96
CA PRO A 26 17.75 29.99 -17.02
C PRO A 26 16.26 29.98 -17.41
N GLY A 27 15.43 29.75 -16.41
CA GLY A 27 14.06 30.27 -16.33
C GLY A 27 12.98 29.45 -17.04
N LEU A 28 12.04 28.94 -16.26
CA LEU A 28 10.65 29.42 -16.22
C LEU A 28 9.92 28.69 -15.07
N ASN A 29 9.22 29.46 -14.24
CA ASN A 29 8.40 28.98 -13.13
C ASN A 29 7.37 27.97 -13.63
N THR A 30 7.49 26.70 -13.26
CA THR A 30 6.39 25.74 -13.34
C THR A 30 5.84 25.48 -11.95
N ALA A 31 4.55 25.79 -11.85
CA ALA A 31 3.70 25.59 -10.70
C ALA A 31 3.87 24.22 -10.03
N SER A 32 3.65 24.22 -8.72
CA SER A 32 3.46 23.04 -7.88
C SER A 32 2.57 22.01 -8.58
N ASN A 33 3.17 20.89 -8.98
CA ASN A 33 2.46 19.75 -9.55
C ASN A 33 1.79 18.97 -8.39
N ARG A 34 0.74 19.55 -7.80
CA ARG A 34 -0.20 18.77 -6.99
C ARG A 34 -0.98 17.89 -7.97
N PRO A 35 -0.97 16.55 -7.85
CA PRO A 35 -1.88 15.72 -8.61
C PRO A 35 -3.31 16.18 -8.32
N GLY A 36 -4.07 16.48 -9.37
CA GLY A 36 -5.50 16.76 -9.25
C GLY A 36 -6.28 15.56 -8.68
N PRO A 37 -7.57 15.73 -8.39
CA PRO A 37 -8.41 14.62 -7.95
C PRO A 37 -8.35 13.50 -8.99
N VAL A 38 -8.08 12.28 -8.54
CA VAL A 38 -7.97 11.11 -9.42
C VAL A 38 -9.36 10.82 -10.01
N VAL A 39 -9.61 11.28 -11.23
CA VAL A 39 -10.82 10.97 -12.00
C VAL A 39 -10.57 9.64 -12.71
N GLY A 40 -10.75 8.54 -11.99
CA GLY A 40 -10.57 7.19 -12.51
C GLY A 40 -11.40 6.19 -11.73
N THR A 41 -11.75 5.06 -12.35
CA THR A 41 -12.33 3.94 -11.61
C THR A 41 -11.31 3.42 -10.60
N LEU A 42 -11.79 2.84 -9.49
CA LEU A 42 -10.93 2.29 -8.44
C LEU A 42 -9.84 1.36 -9.00
N GLY A 43 -10.21 0.47 -9.91
CA GLY A 43 -9.28 -0.43 -10.58
C GLY A 43 -8.23 0.28 -11.44
N ALA A 44 -8.59 1.33 -12.18
CA ALA A 44 -7.64 2.07 -13.00
C ALA A 44 -6.53 2.74 -12.16
N VAL A 45 -6.86 3.18 -10.94
CA VAL A 45 -5.86 3.69 -10.00
C VAL A 45 -4.88 2.58 -9.61
N PHE A 46 -5.37 1.40 -9.24
CA PHE A 46 -4.50 0.32 -8.76
C PHE A 46 -3.89 -0.54 -9.87
N ASP A 47 -4.25 -0.33 -11.13
CA ASP A 47 -3.56 -0.90 -12.30
C ASP A 47 -2.27 -0.14 -12.63
N MET A 48 -2.12 1.08 -12.11
CA MET A 48 -0.94 1.94 -12.28
C MET A 48 -0.20 2.21 -10.96
N THR A 49 -0.30 1.28 -10.00
CA THR A 49 0.30 1.46 -8.68
C THR A 49 1.80 1.72 -8.80
N PRO A 50 2.33 2.80 -8.20
CA PRO A 50 3.76 3.07 -8.22
C PRO A 50 4.52 2.07 -7.34
N ALA A 51 5.81 1.91 -7.62
CA ALA A 51 6.72 1.21 -6.70
C ALA A 51 6.74 1.89 -5.32
N TYR A 52 7.25 1.19 -4.31
CA TYR A 52 7.44 1.73 -2.96
C TYR A 52 8.16 3.11 -3.02
N PRO A 53 7.71 4.14 -2.28
CA PRO A 53 6.79 4.11 -1.13
C PRO A 53 5.30 4.05 -1.46
N GLY A 54 4.92 4.02 -2.73
CA GLY A 54 3.52 3.89 -3.12
C GLY A 54 2.76 5.22 -3.14
N TYR A 55 1.44 5.13 -2.92
CA TYR A 55 0.56 6.31 -2.87
C TYR A 55 0.69 7.10 -1.55
N PRO A 56 0.61 8.45 -1.59
CA PRO A 56 0.64 9.30 -0.40
C PRO A 56 -0.72 9.29 0.30
N TRP A 57 -0.92 8.34 1.21
CA TRP A 57 -2.14 8.25 2.01
C TRP A 57 -2.22 9.34 3.07
N THR A 58 -3.46 9.70 3.41
CA THR A 58 -3.79 10.50 4.58
C THR A 58 -4.67 9.71 5.53
N ARG A 59 -4.68 10.08 6.80
CA ARG A 59 -5.65 9.62 7.80
C ARG A 59 -6.23 10.82 8.49
N ASP A 60 -7.55 10.98 8.44
CA ASP A 60 -8.25 12.12 9.05
C ASP A 60 -7.65 13.47 8.61
N GLY A 61 -7.19 13.56 7.36
CA GLY A 61 -6.57 14.75 6.77
C GLY A 61 -5.06 14.92 7.01
N HIS A 62 -4.43 14.04 7.79
CA HIS A 62 -2.99 14.10 8.09
C HIS A 62 -2.18 13.12 7.23
N PRO A 63 -0.96 13.48 6.76
CA PRO A 63 -0.10 12.55 6.02
C PRO A 63 0.24 11.31 6.85
N VAL A 64 0.20 10.15 6.19
CA VAL A 64 0.50 8.85 6.80
C VAL A 64 1.88 8.38 6.35
N LYS A 65 2.63 7.75 7.26
CA LYS A 65 3.92 7.15 6.92
C LYS A 65 3.72 5.76 6.29
N PRO A 66 4.60 5.31 5.38
CA PRO A 66 4.49 3.98 4.79
C PRO A 66 4.46 2.82 5.79
N GLU A 67 5.07 3.00 6.98
CA GLU A 67 5.05 2.01 8.07
C GLU A 67 3.66 1.83 8.70
N GLU A 68 2.79 2.83 8.56
CA GLU A 68 1.40 2.78 9.04
C GLU A 68 0.44 2.29 7.96
N LEU A 69 0.52 2.87 6.76
CA LEU A 69 -0.24 2.40 5.59
C LEU A 69 0.58 2.66 4.33
N SER A 70 0.71 1.63 3.49
CA SER A 70 1.25 1.78 2.15
C SER A 70 0.47 0.94 1.16
N THR A 71 0.37 1.43 -0.07
CA THR A 71 -0.06 0.64 -1.23
C THR A 71 0.96 0.83 -2.33
N SER A 72 1.66 -0.24 -2.72
CA SER A 72 2.73 -0.18 -3.71
C SER A 72 2.68 -1.38 -4.65
N ALA A 73 3.23 -1.23 -5.85
CA ALA A 73 3.41 -2.34 -6.76
C ALA A 73 4.34 -3.38 -6.14
N GLY A 74 4.06 -4.66 -6.41
CA GLY A 74 4.95 -5.74 -6.00
C GLY A 74 6.36 -5.58 -6.59
N PRO A 75 7.39 -6.15 -5.94
CA PRO A 75 8.76 -5.99 -6.40
C PRO A 75 8.99 -6.57 -7.81
N SER A 76 9.62 -5.78 -8.68
CA SER A 76 9.89 -6.18 -10.07
C SER A 76 10.83 -7.37 -10.17
N HIS A 77 11.79 -7.52 -9.25
CA HIS A 77 12.71 -8.65 -9.21
C HIS A 77 12.02 -10.00 -8.92
N CYS A 78 10.78 -9.96 -8.42
CA CYS A 78 9.93 -11.14 -8.19
C CYS A 78 8.89 -11.33 -9.31
N GLY A 79 8.88 -10.42 -10.30
CA GLY A 79 7.88 -10.40 -11.36
C GLY A 79 6.49 -9.92 -10.92
N TRP A 80 6.37 -9.28 -9.76
CA TRP A 80 5.08 -8.95 -9.14
C TRP A 80 4.59 -7.52 -9.41
N GLN A 81 5.22 -6.80 -10.33
CA GLN A 81 4.89 -5.39 -10.59
C GLN A 81 3.44 -5.12 -11.04
N SER A 82 2.70 -6.15 -11.46
CA SER A 82 1.27 -6.03 -11.80
C SER A 82 0.32 -6.18 -10.61
N ALA A 83 0.82 -6.63 -9.46
CA ALA A 83 0.05 -6.74 -8.23
C ALA A 83 0.27 -5.51 -7.34
N THR A 84 -0.76 -5.14 -6.59
CA THR A 84 -0.68 -4.11 -5.56
C THR A 84 -0.70 -4.75 -4.20
N PHE A 85 0.29 -4.40 -3.38
CA PHE A 85 0.42 -4.81 -2.00
C PHE A 85 -0.02 -3.67 -1.10
N LEU A 86 -1.00 -3.92 -0.23
CA LEU A 86 -1.37 -3.03 0.86
C LEU A 86 -0.76 -3.56 2.15
N GLY A 87 0.12 -2.78 2.77
CA GLY A 87 0.58 -3.00 4.14
C GLY A 87 -0.12 -2.02 5.07
N ILE A 88 -0.68 -2.51 6.18
CA ILE A 88 -1.32 -1.68 7.21
C ILE A 88 -0.84 -2.11 8.59
N GLY A 89 -0.46 -1.15 9.42
CA GLY A 89 -0.15 -1.37 10.82
C GLY A 89 -1.37 -1.91 11.57
N TRP A 90 -1.13 -2.87 12.47
CA TRP A 90 -2.18 -3.51 13.23
C TRP A 90 -1.91 -3.40 14.74
N PRO A 91 -2.87 -2.91 15.56
CA PRO A 91 -4.19 -2.37 15.18
C PRO A 91 -4.12 -1.13 14.26
N VAL A 92 -5.21 -0.84 13.53
CA VAL A 92 -5.30 0.32 12.62
C VAL A 92 -4.81 1.61 13.28
N GLY A 93 -3.94 2.34 12.60
CA GLY A 93 -3.37 3.58 13.11
C GLY A 93 -2.04 3.46 13.82
N THR A 94 -1.47 2.26 13.89
CA THR A 94 -0.14 2.05 14.47
C THR A 94 0.93 2.03 13.39
N LEU A 95 2.17 2.34 13.77
CA LEU A 95 3.32 2.07 12.93
C LEU A 95 3.68 0.59 13.05
N SER A 96 3.97 -0.05 11.93
CA SER A 96 4.58 -1.38 11.90
C SER A 96 6.09 -1.28 11.73
N THR A 97 6.82 -2.04 12.53
CA THR A 97 8.28 -2.20 12.38
C THR A 97 8.67 -3.66 12.13
N SER A 98 7.68 -4.55 12.04
CA SER A 98 7.82 -5.97 11.74
C SER A 98 6.52 -6.51 11.14
N SER A 99 6.59 -7.67 10.50
CA SER A 99 5.42 -8.35 9.92
C SER A 99 4.37 -8.72 10.97
N ALA A 100 4.78 -9.04 12.20
CA ALA A 100 3.85 -9.36 13.30
C ALA A 100 2.98 -8.16 13.73
N GLN A 101 3.37 -6.93 13.35
CA GLN A 101 2.66 -5.70 13.66
C GLN A 101 1.89 -5.15 12.45
N ALA A 102 1.78 -5.92 11.37
CA ALA A 102 1.14 -5.50 10.15
C ALA A 102 0.17 -6.57 9.63
N ARG A 103 -0.77 -6.15 8.80
CA ARG A 103 -1.50 -7.03 7.89
C ARG A 103 -1.13 -6.67 6.46
N GLN A 104 -1.09 -7.70 5.61
CA GLN A 104 -0.86 -7.53 4.18
C GLN A 104 -2.10 -7.98 3.41
N TYR A 105 -2.49 -7.19 2.42
CA TYR A 105 -3.57 -7.53 1.49
C TYR A 105 -3.07 -7.36 0.06
N ILE A 106 -3.50 -8.23 -0.84
CA ILE A 106 -2.96 -8.28 -2.20
C ILE A 106 -4.07 -8.15 -3.23
N ARG A 107 -3.98 -7.11 -4.06
CA ARG A 107 -4.74 -7.00 -5.30
C ARG A 107 -3.88 -7.51 -6.45
N ASP A 108 -4.16 -8.71 -6.92
CA ASP A 108 -3.46 -9.33 -8.05
C ASP A 108 -4.42 -9.87 -9.11
N PRO A 109 -4.93 -9.00 -10.01
CA PRO A 109 -5.87 -9.40 -11.05
C PRO A 109 -5.22 -10.26 -12.15
N ARG A 110 -3.88 -10.34 -12.19
CA ARG A 110 -3.13 -11.11 -13.20
C ARG A 110 -2.53 -12.41 -12.64
N ALA A 111 -2.80 -12.74 -11.39
CA ALA A 111 -2.29 -13.93 -10.70
C ALA A 111 -0.76 -14.10 -10.80
N ALA A 112 -0.03 -12.97 -10.79
CA ALA A 112 1.43 -12.90 -10.82
C ALA A 112 2.06 -13.38 -9.50
N VAL A 113 1.36 -13.19 -8.38
CA VAL A 113 1.80 -13.57 -7.04
C VAL A 113 1.25 -14.95 -6.71
N LYS A 114 2.13 -15.88 -6.34
CA LYS A 114 1.75 -17.21 -5.82
C LYS A 114 1.77 -17.17 -4.30
N ALA A 115 0.74 -16.55 -3.72
CA ALA A 115 0.60 -16.36 -2.28
C ALA A 115 -0.44 -17.31 -1.67
N SER A 116 -0.27 -17.60 -0.39
CA SER A 116 -1.34 -18.14 0.46
C SER A 116 -2.27 -16.99 0.86
N LEU A 117 -3.35 -16.84 0.11
CA LEU A 117 -4.39 -15.85 0.39
C LEU A 117 -5.53 -16.50 1.14
N HIS A 118 -6.06 -15.79 2.13
CA HIS A 118 -7.21 -16.22 2.91
C HIS A 118 -8.48 -16.38 2.06
N ASP A 119 -8.59 -15.59 1.00
CA ASP A 119 -9.75 -15.59 0.11
C ASP A 119 -9.39 -15.07 -1.30
N ARG A 120 -10.40 -14.80 -2.12
CA ARG A 120 -10.28 -14.30 -3.49
C ARG A 120 -10.38 -12.78 -3.55
N LEU A 121 -9.70 -12.22 -4.55
CA LEU A 121 -9.89 -10.84 -4.98
C LEU A 121 -11.25 -10.66 -5.63
N GLU A 122 -12.01 -9.66 -5.18
CA GLU A 122 -13.25 -9.22 -5.83
C GLU A 122 -13.12 -7.76 -6.28
N LEU A 123 -13.09 -7.53 -7.59
CA LEU A 123 -12.93 -6.19 -8.16
C LEU A 123 -14.23 -5.36 -8.19
N ASN A 124 -15.37 -5.98 -7.92
CA ASN A 124 -16.69 -5.35 -7.88
C ASN A 124 -17.44 -5.85 -6.63
N ALA A 125 -16.84 -5.62 -5.47
CA ALA A 125 -17.36 -6.10 -4.20
C ALA A 125 -18.59 -5.30 -3.75
N LYS A 126 -19.51 -5.99 -3.08
CA LYS A 126 -20.51 -5.33 -2.25
C LYS A 126 -19.90 -5.09 -0.87
N LEU A 127 -19.96 -3.85 -0.41
CA LEU A 127 -19.47 -3.52 0.92
C LEU A 127 -20.38 -4.15 1.99
N PRO A 128 -19.84 -4.90 2.97
CA PRO A 128 -20.63 -5.42 4.08
C PRO A 128 -21.30 -4.31 4.89
N SER A 129 -22.49 -4.59 5.45
CA SER A 129 -23.27 -3.58 6.21
C SER A 129 -22.58 -3.13 7.51
N ASP A 130 -21.69 -3.96 8.05
CA ASP A 130 -20.91 -3.66 9.24
C ASP A 130 -19.55 -3.01 8.91
N ALA A 131 -19.20 -2.85 7.63
CA ALA A 131 -17.96 -2.18 7.24
C ALA A 131 -17.94 -0.72 7.69
N ARG A 132 -16.78 -0.28 8.18
CA ARG A 132 -16.55 1.09 8.67
C ARG A 132 -15.31 1.69 8.02
N PRO A 133 -15.32 2.99 7.71
CA PRO A 133 -14.12 3.67 7.25
C PRO A 133 -13.06 3.66 8.35
N THR A 134 -11.81 3.47 7.98
CA THR A 134 -10.68 3.50 8.94
C THR A 134 -10.10 4.90 9.16
N GLY A 135 -10.58 5.87 8.37
CA GLY A 135 -10.03 7.23 8.28
C GLY A 135 -8.97 7.39 7.19
N TYR A 136 -8.44 6.29 6.62
CA TYR A 136 -7.45 6.37 5.55
C TYR A 136 -8.07 6.78 4.22
N ALA A 137 -7.43 7.73 3.53
CA ALA A 137 -7.86 8.23 2.24
C ALA A 137 -6.70 8.59 1.30
N TYR A 138 -6.91 8.31 0.01
CA TYR A 138 -6.10 8.77 -1.11
C TYR A 138 -7.03 9.32 -2.20
N GLY A 139 -7.08 10.65 -2.35
CA GLY A 139 -8.08 11.30 -3.18
C GLY A 139 -9.49 10.96 -2.69
N SER A 140 -10.31 10.37 -3.56
CA SER A 140 -11.66 9.89 -3.23
C SER A 140 -11.72 8.42 -2.81
N ILE A 141 -10.58 7.74 -2.70
CA ILE A 141 -10.49 6.34 -2.30
C ILE A 141 -10.30 6.28 -0.79
N GLN A 142 -11.03 5.40 -0.13
CA GLN A 142 -10.99 5.18 1.31
C GLN A 142 -10.79 3.70 1.64
N VAL A 143 -10.19 3.43 2.79
CA VAL A 143 -10.02 2.07 3.32
C VAL A 143 -11.13 1.78 4.33
N TYR A 144 -11.76 0.62 4.19
CA TYR A 144 -12.82 0.13 5.04
C TYR A 144 -12.45 -1.24 5.61
N LEU A 145 -12.88 -1.49 6.84
CA LEU A 145 -12.81 -2.80 7.47
C LEU A 145 -14.20 -3.17 8.00
N SER A 146 -14.57 -4.43 7.80
CA SER A 146 -15.76 -5.04 8.39
C SER A 146 -15.32 -5.86 9.60
N PRO A 147 -15.89 -5.65 10.80
CA PRO A 147 -15.56 -6.47 11.97
C PRO A 147 -15.73 -7.97 11.74
N THR A 148 -16.69 -8.38 10.90
CA THR A 148 -16.92 -9.79 10.56
C THR A 148 -15.95 -10.36 9.53
N ASP A 149 -15.22 -9.52 8.78
CA ASP A 149 -14.38 -9.93 7.64
C ASP A 149 -12.93 -9.45 7.74
N GLN A 150 -12.58 -8.63 8.75
CA GLN A 150 -11.27 -7.96 8.84
C GLN A 150 -10.08 -8.91 8.91
N ASP A 151 -10.30 -10.14 9.37
CA ASP A 151 -9.28 -11.19 9.43
C ASP A 151 -9.06 -11.89 8.07
N GLU A 152 -9.96 -11.68 7.11
CA GLU A 152 -9.93 -12.28 5.77
C GLU A 152 -9.64 -11.26 4.66
N ALA A 153 -10.10 -10.02 4.79
CA ALA A 153 -9.99 -9.02 3.74
C ALA A 153 -10.03 -7.57 4.21
N VAL A 154 -9.66 -6.67 3.30
CA VAL A 154 -9.84 -5.22 3.39
C VAL A 154 -10.67 -4.74 2.21
N TYR A 155 -11.41 -3.65 2.42
CA TYR A 155 -12.22 -3.05 1.37
C TYR A 155 -11.64 -1.69 0.96
N LEU A 156 -11.40 -1.53 -0.33
CA LEU A 156 -11.07 -0.24 -0.92
C LEU A 156 -12.34 0.29 -1.54
N VAL A 157 -12.75 1.49 -1.15
CA VAL A 157 -14.01 2.10 -1.59
C VAL A 157 -13.69 3.39 -2.33
N GLY A 158 -14.17 3.51 -3.56
CA GLY A 158 -14.04 4.71 -4.37
C GLY A 158 -15.39 5.16 -4.95
N PRO A 159 -15.41 6.22 -5.77
CA PRO A 159 -16.65 6.78 -6.31
C PRO A 159 -17.48 5.80 -7.15
N SER A 160 -16.81 4.84 -7.80
CA SER A 160 -17.44 3.89 -8.74
C SER A 160 -17.80 2.54 -8.12
N GLY A 161 -17.53 2.32 -6.83
CA GLY A 161 -17.76 1.04 -6.16
C GLY A 161 -16.65 0.65 -5.18
N ALA A 162 -16.61 -0.63 -4.83
CA ALA A 162 -15.63 -1.18 -3.89
C ALA A 162 -14.90 -2.39 -4.48
N GLU A 163 -13.65 -2.57 -4.05
CA GLU A 163 -12.90 -3.81 -4.24
C GLU A 163 -12.68 -4.47 -2.87
N ARG A 164 -12.72 -5.80 -2.81
CA ARG A 164 -12.37 -6.61 -1.64
C ARG A 164 -11.03 -7.28 -1.90
N TRP A 165 -10.02 -6.93 -1.13
CA TRP A 165 -8.67 -7.45 -1.29
C TRP A 165 -8.40 -8.51 -0.21
N PRO A 166 -8.03 -9.74 -0.61
CA PRO A 166 -7.80 -10.82 0.35
C PRO A 166 -6.53 -10.59 1.14
N ARG A 167 -6.55 -11.05 2.38
CA ARG A 167 -5.41 -11.04 3.28
C ARG A 167 -4.39 -12.09 2.86
N SER A 168 -3.13 -11.72 2.89
CA SER A 168 -2.00 -12.64 2.87
C SER A 168 -1.55 -12.88 4.31
N ASP A 169 -1.70 -14.10 4.78
CA ASP A 169 -1.15 -14.56 6.07
C ASP A 169 -0.62 -16.00 5.90
N PRO A 170 0.70 -16.25 6.05
CA PRO A 170 1.74 -15.26 6.35
C PRO A 170 1.85 -14.17 5.27
N MET A 171 2.47 -13.04 5.63
CA MET A 171 2.78 -12.00 4.65
C MET A 171 3.63 -12.59 3.52
N THR A 172 3.23 -12.34 2.29
CA THR A 172 3.99 -12.73 1.10
C THR A 172 5.24 -11.87 1.02
N LEU A 173 6.38 -12.55 0.98
CA LEU A 173 7.71 -11.98 0.81
C LEU A 173 8.33 -12.57 -0.45
N CYS A 174 9.27 -11.85 -1.05
CA CYS A 174 10.08 -12.40 -2.13
C CYS A 174 11.04 -13.46 -1.58
N GLU A 175 11.09 -14.60 -2.27
CA GLU A 175 11.99 -15.72 -2.01
C GLU A 175 13.13 -15.79 -3.05
#